data_AF-A0A1U7DQS6-F1
#
_entry.id   AF-A0A1U7DQS6-F1
#
_cell.length_a   1.000
_cell.length_b   1.000
_cell.length_c   1.000
_cell.angle_alpha   90.00
_cell.angle_beta   90.00
_cell.angle_gamma   90.00
#
_symmetry.space_group_name_H-M   'P 1'
#
loop_
_entity.id
_entity.type
_entity.pdbx_description
1 polymer ?
#
loop_
_entity_poly.entity_id
_entity_poly.type
_entity_poly.pdbx_seq_one_letter_code
_entity_poly.pdbx_strand_id
1 'polypeptide(L)'
;MTLLTISIPCWLIPLLVGLISAILGYLLGRLIGGGSNDVSDKIAKLEADLEACLKSKKTLKNDLDTCLTSKETYKRELNTTKASLANSTNEVALIPFNAATAKTVFGKKIKENDLTVVEGIGPKIQGLFHNHDVKTWKALAECSIEKCQEVLKSGGDRFKMHNPSTWPKQAKLAYEGKWQELKDWQDQLDGGV
;
A
#
# COMPACT_ATOMS: atom_id res chain seq x y z
N MET A 1 -60.21 -89.78 15.84
CA MET A 1 -58.89 -89.68 16.50
C MET A 1 -58.79 -88.30 17.12
N THR A 2 -58.32 -88.28 18.36
CA THR A 2 -58.44 -87.24 19.39
C THR A 2 -58.01 -85.84 18.95
N LEU A 3 -58.95 -84.90 18.98
CA LEU A 3 -58.68 -83.46 19.05
C LEU A 3 -58.03 -83.19 20.41
N LEU A 4 -56.73 -82.89 20.41
CA LEU A 4 -56.00 -82.44 21.60
C LEU A 4 -56.54 -81.06 21.98
N THR A 5 -57.48 -81.03 22.93
CA THR A 5 -57.90 -79.82 23.62
C THR A 5 -56.75 -79.38 24.54
N ILE A 6 -55.82 -78.59 23.98
CA ILE A 6 -54.78 -77.92 24.76
C ILE A 6 -55.50 -76.94 25.69
N SER A 7 -55.51 -77.25 26.99
CA SER A 7 -56.06 -76.40 28.03
C SER A 7 -55.10 -75.23 28.23
N ILE A 8 -55.23 -74.19 27.38
CA ILE A 8 -54.40 -72.98 27.46
C ILE A 8 -54.73 -72.29 28.78
N PRO A 9 -53.77 -72.17 29.71
CA PRO A 9 -54.07 -71.67 31.02
C PRO A 9 -54.30 -70.17 30.96
N CYS A 10 -55.40 -69.68 31.55
CA CYS A 10 -55.89 -68.31 31.40
C CYS A 10 -54.90 -67.20 31.81
N TRP A 11 -53.85 -67.53 32.56
CA TRP A 11 -52.76 -66.59 32.92
C TRP A 11 -51.81 -66.28 31.76
N LEU A 12 -51.83 -67.08 30.68
CA LEU A 12 -50.98 -66.88 29.50
C LEU A 12 -51.40 -65.66 28.67
N ILE A 13 -52.70 -65.36 28.63
CA ILE A 13 -53.27 -64.24 27.87
C ILE A 13 -52.74 -62.88 28.38
N PRO A 14 -52.85 -62.52 29.67
CA PRO A 14 -52.31 -61.25 30.16
C PRO A 14 -50.78 -61.17 30.04
N LEU A 15 -50.06 -62.28 30.15
CA LEU A 15 -48.61 -62.32 29.96
C LEU A 15 -48.21 -62.01 28.51
N LEU A 16 -48.90 -62.60 27.53
CA LEU A 16 -48.69 -62.30 26.12
C LEU A 16 -49.03 -60.84 25.78
N VAL A 17 -50.13 -60.31 26.32
CA VAL A 17 -50.51 -58.91 26.09
C VAL A 17 -49.49 -57.95 26.70
N GLY A 18 -48.97 -58.25 27.89
CA GLY A 18 -47.89 -57.47 28.51
C GLY A 18 -46.58 -57.51 27.72
N LEU A 19 -46.22 -58.67 27.17
CA LEU A 19 -45.04 -58.79 26.29
C LEU A 19 -45.22 -57.98 25.00
N ILE A 20 -46.38 -58.08 24.37
CA ILE A 20 -46.69 -57.36 23.13
C ILE A 20 -46.67 -55.85 23.37
N SER A 21 -47.27 -55.36 24.46
CA SER A 21 -47.27 -53.92 24.78
C SER A 21 -45.88 -53.39 25.11
N ALA A 22 -45.03 -54.17 25.80
CA ALA A 22 -43.64 -53.81 26.05
C ALA A 22 -42.81 -53.73 24.76
N ILE A 23 -42.97 -54.71 23.86
CA ILE A 23 -42.30 -54.73 22.56
C ILE A 23 -42.77 -53.55 21.69
N LEU A 24 -44.08 -53.30 21.61
CA LEU A 24 -44.63 -52.17 20.86
C LEU A 24 -44.18 -50.84 21.44
N GLY A 25 -44.17 -50.68 22.77
CA GLY A 25 -43.67 -49.48 23.44
C GLY A 25 -42.18 -49.24 23.16
N TYR A 26 -41.35 -50.28 23.22
CA TYR A 26 -39.92 -50.19 22.88
C TYR A 26 -39.72 -49.82 21.40
N LEU A 27 -40.46 -50.44 20.49
CA LEU A 27 -40.37 -50.15 19.06
C LEU A 27 -40.85 -48.73 18.73
N LEU A 28 -41.92 -48.24 19.34
CA LEU A 28 -42.39 -46.86 19.18
C LEU A 28 -41.37 -45.86 19.74
N GLY A 29 -40.83 -46.12 20.93
CA GLY A 29 -39.80 -45.28 21.53
C GLY A 29 -38.54 -45.21 20.67
N ARG A 30 -38.11 -46.34 20.08
CA ARG A 30 -36.95 -46.39 19.20
C ARG A 30 -37.20 -45.74 17.83
N LEU A 31 -38.41 -45.90 17.28
CA LEU A 31 -38.78 -45.31 16.00
C LEU A 31 -38.92 -43.78 16.10
N ILE A 32 -39.47 -43.27 17.21
CA ILE A 32 -39.67 -41.83 17.43
C ILE A 32 -38.39 -41.16 17.96
N GLY A 33 -37.57 -41.85 18.77
CA GLY A 33 -36.35 -41.30 19.37
C GLY A 33 -35.13 -41.23 18.45
N GLY A 34 -35.17 -41.84 17.26
CA GLY A 34 -34.01 -41.95 16.37
C GLY A 34 -33.72 -40.74 15.46
N GLY A 35 -34.64 -39.79 15.35
CA GLY A 35 -34.57 -38.72 14.33
C GLY A 35 -34.34 -37.29 14.82
N SER A 36 -34.28 -37.04 16.13
CA SER A 36 -34.31 -35.68 16.69
C SER A 36 -32.94 -35.03 16.91
N ASN A 37 -31.86 -35.81 17.02
CA ASN A 37 -30.55 -35.29 17.41
C ASN A 37 -29.82 -34.60 16.25
N ASP A 38 -29.97 -35.11 15.02
CA ASP A 38 -29.32 -34.57 13.82
C ASP A 38 -29.80 -33.14 13.46
N VAL A 39 -31.07 -32.83 13.70
CA VAL A 39 -31.61 -31.48 13.46
C VAL A 39 -31.15 -30.50 14.54
N SER A 40 -31.14 -30.93 15.80
CA SER A 40 -30.66 -30.10 16.92
C SER A 40 -29.17 -29.77 16.78
N ASP A 41 -28.35 -30.73 16.38
CA ASP A 41 -26.91 -30.54 16.17
C ASP A 41 -26.64 -29.59 14.98
N LYS A 42 -27.44 -29.69 13.91
CA LYS A 42 -27.36 -28.77 12.77
C LYS A 42 -27.76 -27.34 13.15
N ILE A 43 -28.80 -27.17 13.97
CA ILE A 43 -29.22 -25.85 14.46
C ILE A 43 -28.10 -25.23 15.30
N ALA A 44 -27.55 -25.97 16.26
CA ALA A 44 -26.45 -25.50 17.10
C ALA A 44 -25.20 -25.11 16.27
N LYS A 45 -24.89 -25.90 15.22
CA LYS A 45 -23.79 -25.60 14.30
C LYS A 45 -24.06 -24.35 13.47
N LEU A 46 -25.27 -24.19 12.92
CA LEU A 46 -25.66 -23.02 12.13
C LEU A 46 -25.64 -21.74 12.96
N GLU A 47 -26.07 -21.81 14.22
CA GLU A 47 -25.99 -20.69 15.16
C GLU A 47 -24.54 -20.30 15.45
N ALA A 48 -23.66 -21.26 15.70
CA ALA A 48 -22.22 -21.01 15.91
C ALA A 48 -21.54 -20.39 14.66
N ASP A 49 -21.86 -20.90 13.46
CA ASP A 49 -21.34 -20.38 12.20
C ASP A 49 -21.85 -18.95 11.93
N LEU A 50 -23.10 -18.65 12.29
CA LEU A 50 -23.68 -17.31 12.17
C LEU A 50 -22.98 -16.31 13.11
N GLU A 51 -22.73 -16.69 14.36
CA GLU A 51 -22.00 -15.85 15.31
C GLU A 51 -20.55 -15.59 14.87
N ALA A 52 -19.87 -16.61 14.36
CA ALA A 52 -18.52 -16.48 13.81
C ALA A 52 -18.48 -15.54 12.59
N CYS A 53 -19.48 -15.62 11.71
CA CYS A 53 -19.63 -14.75 10.56
C CYS A 53 -19.90 -13.29 10.99
N LEU A 54 -20.77 -13.06 11.96
CA LEU A 54 -21.07 -11.73 12.50
C LEU A 54 -19.85 -11.11 13.18
N LYS A 55 -19.08 -11.89 13.94
CA LYS A 55 -17.83 -11.44 14.56
C LYS A 55 -16.81 -11.02 13.51
N SER A 56 -16.61 -11.85 12.48
CA SER A 56 -15.70 -11.54 11.37
C SER A 56 -16.12 -10.27 10.61
N LYS A 57 -17.42 -10.12 10.33
CA LYS A 57 -17.97 -8.91 9.69
C LYS A 57 -17.73 -7.66 10.52
N LYS A 58 -17.87 -7.75 11.84
CA LYS A 58 -17.61 -6.63 12.77
C LYS A 58 -16.13 -6.25 12.76
N THR A 59 -15.22 -7.21 12.83
CA THR A 59 -13.78 -6.96 12.74
C THR A 59 -13.41 -6.31 11.41
N LEU A 60 -13.89 -6.86 10.29
CA LEU A 60 -13.61 -6.33 8.95
C LEU A 60 -14.11 -4.88 8.80
N LYS A 61 -15.27 -4.55 9.39
CA LYS A 61 -15.80 -3.20 9.39
C LYS A 61 -14.92 -2.24 10.20
N ASN A 62 -14.44 -2.66 11.37
CA ASN A 62 -13.51 -1.87 12.18
C ASN A 62 -12.16 -1.64 11.47
N ASP A 63 -11.63 -2.67 10.80
CA ASP A 63 -10.38 -2.58 10.04
C ASP A 63 -10.55 -1.64 8.83
N LEU A 64 -11.71 -1.70 8.17
CA LEU A 64 -12.05 -0.79 7.08
C LEU A 64 -12.13 0.66 7.56
N ASP A 65 -12.81 0.93 8.68
CA ASP A 65 -12.90 2.26 9.26
C ASP A 65 -11.52 2.78 9.68
N THR A 66 -10.68 1.91 10.25
CA THR A 66 -9.29 2.24 10.59
C THR A 66 -8.49 2.58 9.33
N CYS A 67 -8.57 1.77 8.28
CA CYS A 67 -7.88 2.02 7.02
C CYS A 67 -8.34 3.33 6.35
N LEU A 68 -9.65 3.64 6.40
CA LEU A 68 -10.19 4.88 5.87
C LEU A 68 -9.71 6.09 6.67
N THR A 69 -9.66 6.02 8.00
CA THR A 69 -9.09 7.11 8.82
C THR A 69 -7.62 7.32 8.52
N SER A 70 -6.82 6.24 8.41
CA SER A 70 -5.41 6.34 8.00
C SER A 70 -5.26 6.94 6.61
N LYS A 71 -6.12 6.59 5.65
CA LYS A 71 -6.11 7.19 4.31
C LYS A 71 -6.40 8.69 4.35
N GLU A 72 -7.39 9.10 5.14
CA GLU A 72 -7.73 10.51 5.30
C GLU A 72 -6.64 11.28 6.06
N THR A 73 -5.96 10.68 7.04
CA THR A 73 -4.80 11.32 7.69
C THR A 73 -3.64 11.48 6.72
N TYR A 74 -3.27 10.44 5.94
CA TYR A 74 -2.22 10.55 4.93
C TYR A 74 -2.55 11.60 3.86
N LYS A 75 -3.81 11.65 3.42
CA LYS A 75 -4.26 12.66 2.44
C LYS A 75 -4.20 14.06 3.04
N ARG A 76 -4.55 14.21 4.32
CA ARG A 76 -4.47 15.49 5.03
C ARG A 76 -3.01 15.90 5.20
N GLU A 77 -2.13 15.01 5.63
CA GLU A 77 -0.67 15.24 5.71
C GLU A 77 -0.05 15.58 4.36
N LEU A 78 -0.46 14.92 3.27
CA LEU A 78 -0.03 15.25 1.91
C LEU A 78 -0.51 16.65 1.50
N ASN A 79 -1.74 17.01 1.84
CA ASN A 79 -2.27 18.35 1.56
C ASN A 79 -1.63 19.42 2.45
N THR A 80 -1.29 19.12 3.71
CA THR A 80 -0.59 20.04 4.61
C THR A 80 0.86 20.23 4.17
N THR A 81 1.56 19.16 3.78
CA THR A 81 2.91 19.26 3.20
C THR A 81 2.89 19.98 1.86
N LYS A 82 1.88 19.76 1.01
CA LYS A 82 1.68 20.50 -0.24
C LYS A 82 1.28 21.96 0.00
N ALA A 83 0.54 22.27 1.06
CA ALA A 83 0.20 23.64 1.44
C ALA A 83 1.38 24.37 2.10
N SER A 84 2.21 23.69 2.89
CA SER A 84 3.48 24.21 3.40
C SER A 84 4.50 24.39 2.28
N LEU A 85 4.53 23.46 1.31
CA LEU A 85 5.31 23.61 0.08
C LEU A 85 4.74 24.75 -0.78
N ALA A 86 3.41 24.92 -0.84
CA ALA A 86 2.75 26.01 -1.54
C ALA A 86 3.03 27.39 -0.89
N ASN A 87 3.08 27.45 0.44
CA ASN A 87 3.47 28.63 1.20
C ASN A 87 4.98 28.93 1.08
N SER A 88 5.82 27.91 0.84
CA SER A 88 7.22 28.11 0.42
C SER A 88 7.37 28.44 -1.08
N THR A 89 6.36 28.20 -1.92
CA THR A 89 6.38 28.58 -3.35
C THR A 89 5.72 29.94 -3.63
N ASN A 90 4.85 30.45 -2.74
CA ASN A 90 4.17 31.74 -2.92
C ASN A 90 5.02 32.97 -2.57
N GLU A 91 6.26 32.77 -2.10
CA GLU A 91 7.26 33.85 -1.96
C GLU A 91 8.50 33.68 -2.86
N VAL A 92 8.46 32.82 -3.89
CA VAL A 92 9.58 32.79 -4.86
C VAL A 92 9.32 33.81 -5.95
N ALA A 93 9.58 35.07 -5.62
CA ALA A 93 9.94 36.07 -6.61
C ALA A 93 10.89 35.41 -7.61
N LEU A 94 10.63 35.55 -8.91
CA LEU A 94 11.58 35.17 -9.96
C LEU A 94 12.92 35.82 -9.61
N ILE A 95 13.85 35.05 -9.04
CA ILE A 95 15.17 35.55 -8.69
C ILE A 95 15.84 35.87 -10.04
N PRO A 96 16.08 37.15 -10.35
CA PRO A 96 16.65 37.50 -11.64
C PRO A 96 18.07 36.96 -11.70
N PHE A 97 18.40 36.30 -12.81
CA PHE A 97 19.75 35.80 -13.02
C PHE A 97 20.76 36.94 -13.08
N ASN A 98 21.73 36.93 -12.15
CA ASN A 98 22.85 37.85 -12.16
C ASN A 98 24.07 37.20 -12.84
N ALA A 99 24.27 37.52 -14.11
CA ALA A 99 25.39 37.00 -14.89
C ALA A 99 26.76 37.50 -14.41
N ALA A 100 26.83 38.66 -13.74
CA ALA A 100 28.08 39.23 -13.27
C ALA A 100 28.64 38.43 -12.09
N THR A 101 27.80 38.06 -11.11
CA THR A 101 28.22 37.26 -9.95
C THR A 101 28.62 35.84 -10.35
N ALA A 102 27.89 35.24 -11.29
CA ALA A 102 28.26 33.94 -11.85
C ALA A 102 29.65 33.98 -12.53
N LYS A 103 29.91 35.04 -13.31
CA LYS A 103 31.19 35.24 -14.00
C LYS A 103 32.34 35.52 -13.04
N THR A 104 32.13 36.29 -11.96
CA THR A 104 33.19 36.56 -10.98
C THR A 104 33.63 35.29 -10.25
N VAL A 105 32.70 34.38 -9.96
CA VAL A 105 33.00 33.14 -9.21
C VAL A 105 33.64 32.07 -10.10
N PHE A 106 33.05 31.83 -11.28
CA PHE A 106 33.50 30.75 -12.18
C PHE A 106 34.55 31.20 -13.22
N GLY A 107 34.86 32.50 -13.30
CA GLY A 107 35.80 33.05 -14.29
C GLY A 107 35.32 32.96 -15.76
N LYS A 108 34.14 32.38 -16.02
CA LYS A 108 33.57 32.16 -17.35
C LYS A 108 32.16 32.75 -17.46
N LYS A 109 31.74 33.08 -18.68
CA LYS A 109 30.39 33.55 -18.94
C LYS A 109 29.41 32.38 -18.83
N ILE A 110 28.55 32.39 -17.81
CA ILE A 110 27.46 31.44 -17.63
C ILE A 110 26.21 32.01 -18.30
N LYS A 111 25.51 31.18 -19.08
CA LYS A 111 24.19 31.53 -19.63
C LYS A 111 23.13 31.17 -18.61
N GLU A 112 22.07 31.96 -18.56
CA GLU A 112 20.92 31.65 -17.72
C GLU A 112 20.40 30.25 -18.05
N ASN A 113 20.12 29.44 -17.02
CA ASN A 113 19.61 28.08 -17.15
C ASN A 113 20.53 27.10 -17.90
N ASP A 114 21.83 27.40 -17.99
CA ASP A 114 22.83 26.46 -18.48
C ASP A 114 23.07 25.36 -17.44
N LEU A 115 22.46 24.18 -17.64
CA LEU A 115 22.58 23.03 -16.75
C LEU A 115 24.02 22.49 -16.69
N THR A 116 24.88 22.85 -17.64
CA THR A 116 26.29 22.43 -17.64
C THR A 116 27.13 23.07 -16.53
N VAL A 117 26.55 24.01 -15.76
CA VAL A 117 27.17 24.51 -14.53
C VAL A 117 27.15 23.47 -13.40
N VAL A 118 26.25 22.48 -13.48
CA VAL A 118 26.15 21.38 -12.51
C VAL A 118 27.17 20.31 -12.86
N GLU A 119 27.92 19.88 -11.85
CA GLU A 119 28.96 18.87 -11.99
C GLU A 119 28.37 17.53 -12.44
N GLY A 120 28.99 16.90 -13.43
CA GLY A 120 28.49 15.68 -14.05
C GLY A 120 27.42 15.90 -15.13
N ILE A 121 26.92 17.13 -15.35
CA ILE A 121 26.03 17.44 -16.48
C ILE A 121 26.82 18.02 -17.65
N GLY A 122 27.15 17.16 -18.62
CA GLY A 122 27.71 17.59 -19.90
C GLY A 122 26.65 18.05 -20.92
N PRO A 123 27.04 18.65 -22.07
CA PRO A 123 26.11 19.12 -23.11
C PRO A 123 25.12 18.05 -23.61
N LYS A 124 25.55 16.78 -23.67
CA LYS A 124 24.68 15.66 -24.07
C LYS A 124 23.62 15.32 -23.02
N ILE A 125 23.95 15.43 -21.74
CA ILE A 125 23.02 15.18 -20.65
C ILE A 125 22.05 16.34 -20.54
N GLN A 126 22.52 17.58 -20.63
CA GLN A 126 21.65 18.74 -20.75
C GLN A 126 20.63 18.58 -21.88
N GLY A 127 21.08 18.18 -23.07
CA GLY A 127 20.18 17.90 -24.20
C GLY A 127 19.13 16.82 -23.87
N LEU A 128 19.52 15.78 -23.13
CA LEU A 128 18.60 14.74 -22.68
C LEU A 128 17.54 15.30 -21.72
N PHE A 129 17.94 16.08 -20.72
CA PHE A 129 16.99 16.73 -19.80
C PHE A 129 16.06 17.71 -20.51
N HIS A 130 16.57 18.47 -21.48
CA HIS A 130 15.76 19.37 -22.29
C HIS A 130 14.68 18.63 -23.10
N ASN A 131 14.98 17.42 -23.59
CA ASN A 131 14.01 16.57 -24.28
C ASN A 131 12.92 16.04 -23.34
N HIS A 132 13.17 16.04 -22.03
CA HIS A 132 12.22 15.70 -20.97
C HIS A 132 11.64 16.95 -20.27
N ASP A 133 11.66 18.10 -20.96
CA ASP A 133 11.14 19.40 -20.50
C ASP A 133 11.78 19.99 -19.23
N VAL A 134 12.92 19.45 -18.81
CA VAL A 134 13.75 20.03 -17.74
C VAL A 134 14.77 20.97 -18.37
N LYS A 135 14.39 22.25 -18.55
CA LYS A 135 15.16 23.27 -19.28
C LYS A 135 15.74 24.38 -18.41
N THR A 136 15.45 24.38 -17.11
CA THR A 136 15.85 25.45 -16.18
C THR A 136 16.50 24.89 -14.92
N TRP A 137 17.32 25.70 -14.25
CA TRP A 137 17.90 25.30 -12.96
C TRP A 137 16.80 25.00 -11.94
N LYS A 138 15.71 25.78 -11.96
CA LYS A 138 14.53 25.53 -11.13
C LYS A 138 13.89 24.16 -11.41
N ALA A 139 13.63 23.85 -12.68
CA ALA A 139 13.03 22.58 -13.05
C ALA A 139 13.92 21.39 -12.67
N LEU A 140 15.24 21.53 -12.80
CA LEU A 140 16.18 20.50 -12.37
C LEU A 140 16.25 20.38 -10.84
N ALA A 141 16.15 21.50 -10.11
CA ALA A 141 16.14 21.52 -8.65
C ALA A 141 14.89 20.86 -8.03
N GLU A 142 13.77 20.92 -8.73
CA GLU A 142 12.50 20.29 -8.36
C GLU A 142 12.41 18.83 -8.83
N CYS A 143 13.37 18.39 -9.66
CA CYS A 143 13.41 17.02 -10.16
C CYS A 143 13.88 16.05 -9.08
N SER A 144 13.20 14.91 -8.95
CA SER A 144 13.61 13.85 -8.03
C SER A 144 14.84 13.11 -8.56
N ILE A 145 15.64 12.52 -7.67
CA ILE A 145 16.83 11.76 -8.05
C ILE A 145 16.44 10.56 -8.94
N GLU A 146 15.32 9.91 -8.60
CA GLU A 146 14.77 8.78 -9.36
C GLU A 146 14.37 9.22 -10.77
N LYS A 147 13.75 10.40 -10.91
CA LYS A 147 13.38 10.95 -12.21
C LYS A 147 14.62 11.30 -13.04
N CYS A 148 15.62 11.93 -12.43
CA CYS A 148 16.91 12.17 -13.09
C CYS A 148 17.55 10.86 -13.58
N GLN A 149 17.51 9.80 -12.78
CA GLN A 149 18.03 8.49 -13.15
C GLN A 149 17.25 7.85 -14.30
N GLU A 150 15.92 8.00 -14.33
CA GLU A 150 15.06 7.56 -15.43
C GLU A 150 15.41 8.29 -16.73
N VAL A 151 15.58 9.60 -16.67
CA VAL A 151 16.00 10.43 -17.81
C VAL A 151 17.33 9.93 -18.36
N LEU A 152 18.34 9.68 -17.51
CA LEU A 152 19.64 9.14 -17.94
C LEU A 152 19.50 7.77 -18.62
N LYS A 153 18.71 6.86 -18.04
CA LYS A 153 18.45 5.53 -18.62
C LYS A 153 17.81 5.63 -20.01
N SER A 154 16.92 6.60 -20.23
CA SER A 154 16.29 6.82 -21.54
C SER A 154 17.30 7.23 -22.63
N GLY A 155 18.45 7.80 -22.24
CA GLY A 155 19.52 8.18 -23.14
C GLY A 155 20.47 7.05 -23.54
N GLY A 156 20.28 5.84 -22.97
CA GLY A 156 21.06 4.64 -23.26
C GLY A 156 22.29 4.44 -22.35
N ASP A 157 22.97 3.32 -22.56
CA ASP A 157 24.01 2.77 -21.67
C ASP A 157 25.20 3.71 -21.43
N ARG A 158 25.47 4.62 -22.37
CA ARG A 158 26.53 5.62 -22.27
C ARG A 158 26.42 6.56 -21.06
N PHE A 159 25.23 6.69 -20.46
CA PHE A 159 24.99 7.56 -19.31
C PHE A 159 24.87 6.81 -17.98
N LYS A 160 24.93 5.47 -17.97
CA LYS A 160 24.75 4.64 -16.76
C LYS A 160 25.76 4.92 -15.65
N MET A 161 26.96 5.37 -16.01
CA MET A 161 28.03 5.67 -15.05
C MET A 161 27.85 7.01 -14.33
N HIS A 162 26.90 7.85 -14.75
CA HIS A 162 26.69 9.16 -14.14
C HIS A 162 25.75 9.04 -12.94
N ASN A 163 26.06 9.77 -11.87
CA ASN A 163 25.27 9.77 -10.65
C ASN A 163 24.52 11.10 -10.49
N PRO A 164 23.18 11.11 -10.56
CA PRO A 164 22.39 12.33 -10.45
C PRO A 164 22.11 12.78 -9.00
N SER A 165 22.67 12.11 -7.99
CA SER A 165 22.34 12.34 -6.57
C SER A 165 22.55 13.78 -6.09
N THR A 166 23.51 14.51 -6.67
CA THR A 166 23.85 15.88 -6.31
C THR A 166 23.18 16.92 -7.22
N TRP A 167 22.68 16.53 -8.40
CA TRP A 167 22.26 17.47 -9.44
C TRP A 167 21.12 18.39 -9.03
N PRO A 168 20.02 17.92 -8.40
CA PRO A 168 18.93 18.80 -8.00
C PRO A 168 19.39 19.87 -6.99
N LYS A 169 20.25 19.49 -6.05
CA LYS A 169 20.76 20.41 -5.03
C LYS A 169 21.72 21.45 -5.64
N GLN A 170 22.63 21.05 -6.53
CA GLN A 170 23.51 21.99 -7.21
C GLN A 170 22.70 22.96 -8.11
N ALA A 171 21.69 22.44 -8.82
CA ALA A 171 20.79 23.27 -9.62
C ALA A 171 20.01 24.28 -8.77
N LYS A 172 19.62 23.90 -7.54
CA LYS A 172 18.99 24.81 -6.59
C LYS A 172 19.89 26.00 -6.24
N LEU A 173 21.17 25.75 -5.94
CA LEU A 173 22.13 26.83 -5.65
C LEU A 173 22.34 27.75 -6.86
N ALA A 174 22.40 27.19 -8.08
CA ALA A 174 22.47 27.97 -9.31
C ALA A 174 21.22 28.84 -9.52
N TYR A 175 20.03 28.29 -9.28
CA TYR A 175 18.76 29.02 -9.35
C TYR A 175 18.67 30.15 -8.33
N GLU A 176 19.15 29.92 -7.10
CA GLU A 176 19.19 30.91 -6.03
C GLU A 176 20.32 31.94 -6.19
N GLY A 177 21.17 31.81 -7.23
CA GLY A 177 22.30 32.71 -7.47
C GLY A 177 23.44 32.57 -6.45
N LYS A 178 23.47 31.48 -5.69
CA LYS A 178 24.49 31.16 -4.67
C LYS A 178 25.74 30.57 -5.32
N TRP A 179 26.34 31.34 -6.22
CA TRP A 179 27.44 30.88 -7.07
C TRP A 179 28.68 30.48 -6.28
N GLN A 180 29.04 31.24 -5.23
CA GLN A 180 30.21 30.94 -4.40
C GLN A 180 30.01 29.62 -3.65
N GLU A 181 28.85 29.43 -3.00
CA GLU A 181 28.51 28.20 -2.31
C GLU A 181 28.48 26.99 -3.25
N LEU A 182 27.94 27.16 -4.47
CA LEU A 182 27.98 26.13 -5.50
C LEU A 182 29.41 25.74 -5.85
N LYS A 183 30.29 26.73 -6.08
CA LYS A 183 31.68 26.48 -6.42
C LYS A 183 32.45 25.82 -5.28
N ASP A 184 32.32 26.33 -4.06
CA ASP A 184 32.97 25.76 -2.88
C ASP A 184 32.54 24.31 -2.63
N TRP A 185 31.27 23.99 -2.91
CA TRP A 185 30.77 22.61 -2.82
C TRP A 185 31.32 21.72 -3.95
N GLN A 186 31.40 22.22 -5.18
CA GLN A 186 32.01 21.48 -6.30
C GLN A 186 33.49 21.22 -6.07
N ASP A 187 34.25 22.21 -5.56
CA ASP A 187 35.67 22.06 -5.23
C ASP A 187 35.89 21.00 -4.13
N GLN A 188 34.94 20.84 -3.19
CA GLN A 188 34.97 19.78 -2.17
C GLN A 188 34.66 18.39 -2.73
N LEU A 189 33.81 18.29 -3.77
CA LEU A 189 33.48 17.02 -4.42
C LEU A 189 34.62 16.54 -5.32
N ASP A 190 35.26 17.45 -6.06
CA ASP A 190 36.41 17.15 -6.93
C ASP A 190 37.69 16.89 -6.10
N GLY A 191 37.82 17.55 -4.94
CA GLY A 191 39.00 17.47 -4.07
C GLY A 191 39.11 16.24 -3.16
N GLY A 192 38.18 15.26 -3.22
CA GLY A 192 38.14 14.18 -2.22
C GLY A 192 37.57 12.85 -2.74
N VAL A 193 38.45 12.03 -3.33
CA VAL A 193 38.34 10.56 -3.38
C VAL A 193 38.44 9.93 -2.00
#